data_AF-E0SMR4-F1
#
_entry.id   AF-E0SMR4-F1
#
_cell.length_a   1.000
_cell.length_b   1.000
_cell.length_c   1.000
_cell.angle_alpha   90.00
_cell.angle_beta   90.00
_cell.angle_gamma   90.00
#
_symmetry.space_group_name_H-M   'P 1'
#
loop_
_entity.id
_entity.type
_entity.pdbx_description
1 polymer ?
#
loop_
_entity_poly.entity_id
_entity_poly.type
_entity_poly.pdbx_seq_one_letter_code
_entity_poly.pdbx_strand_id
1 'polypeptide(L)'
;MMIPSAVDLFEDEQERMTTGSREDLPRAQTYDSSGKRKCTNRRRSMNLDCIPISAYCRESGESLDAINKRIQRGVWIEGVQVLKVDGVKERWIDLTEVAKWARKNRDPYHFPEV
;
A
#
# COMPACT_ATOMS: atom_id res chain seq x y z
N MET A 1 15.37 45.88 -39.73
CA MET A 1 14.95 45.35 -41.04
C MET A 1 13.92 44.27 -40.77
N MET A 2 12.74 44.34 -41.39
CA MET A 2 11.68 43.31 -41.27
C MET A 2 11.66 42.49 -42.56
N ILE A 3 11.42 41.18 -42.46
CA ILE A 3 11.32 40.27 -43.61
C ILE A 3 9.86 39.74 -43.71
N PRO A 4 9.15 39.99 -44.81
CA PRO A 4 7.99 39.22 -45.31
C PRO A 4 8.44 38.12 -46.30
N SER A 5 7.66 37.08 -46.66
CA SER A 5 6.45 36.44 -46.09
C SER A 5 6.23 35.11 -46.87
N ALA A 6 5.01 34.54 -46.80
CA ALA A 6 4.34 33.78 -47.86
C ALA A 6 4.95 32.44 -48.37
N VAL A 7 4.47 31.36 -47.76
CA VAL A 7 3.99 30.12 -48.44
C VAL A 7 2.77 29.64 -47.64
N ASP A 8 1.60 30.25 -47.79
CA ASP A 8 0.57 29.90 -48.80
C ASP A 8 0.32 28.37 -48.87
N LEU A 9 -0.80 27.87 -48.32
CA LEU A 9 -2.13 27.81 -48.98
C LEU A 9 -2.10 26.94 -50.26
N PHE A 10 -2.72 25.75 -50.20
CA PHE A 10 -3.91 25.36 -50.99
C PHE A 10 -4.30 23.89 -50.77
N GLU A 11 -5.62 23.61 -50.80
CA GLU A 11 -6.31 22.31 -51.02
C GLU A 11 -5.90 21.10 -50.14
N ASP A 12 -6.69 20.61 -49.17
CA ASP A 12 -8.16 20.39 -49.08
C ASP A 12 -8.68 19.23 -49.97
N GLU A 13 -9.72 18.55 -49.46
CA GLU A 13 -10.54 17.47 -50.03
C GLU A 13 -9.85 16.31 -50.81
N GLN A 14 -9.94 15.08 -50.26
CA GLN A 14 -11.00 14.10 -50.62
C GLN A 14 -10.55 12.63 -50.48
N GLU A 15 -11.18 11.95 -49.52
CA GLU A 15 -11.62 10.55 -49.56
C GLU A 15 -10.85 9.46 -50.36
N ARG A 16 -10.20 8.57 -49.60
CA ARG A 16 -10.44 7.10 -49.65
C ARG A 16 -9.90 6.48 -48.36
N MET A 17 -10.73 6.14 -47.37
CA MET A 17 -11.75 5.09 -47.33
C MET A 17 -11.29 3.71 -47.83
N THR A 18 -11.62 2.70 -47.01
CA THR A 18 -11.51 1.25 -47.23
C THR A 18 -10.05 0.71 -47.19
N THR A 19 -9.71 -0.39 -46.50
CA THR A 19 -10.48 -1.49 -45.86
C THR A 19 -9.75 -2.07 -44.64
N GLY A 20 -10.47 -2.80 -43.76
CA GLY A 20 -9.87 -3.75 -42.80
C GLY A 20 -10.14 -3.38 -41.33
N SER A 21 -11.36 -3.55 -40.83
CA SER A 21 -11.85 -4.80 -40.21
C SER A 21 -11.09 -5.26 -38.96
N ARG A 22 -11.84 -5.35 -37.86
CA ARG A 22 -11.80 -6.42 -36.84
C ARG A 22 -10.48 -6.57 -36.04
N GLU A 23 -10.50 -6.63 -34.72
CA GLU A 23 -11.56 -7.05 -33.81
C GLU A 23 -11.66 -6.09 -32.61
N ASP A 24 -12.89 -5.80 -32.17
CA ASP A 24 -13.15 -5.41 -30.78
C ASP A 24 -12.75 -6.60 -29.88
N LEU A 25 -11.52 -6.58 -29.36
CA LEU A 25 -11.10 -7.49 -28.31
C LEU A 25 -11.49 -6.88 -26.95
N PRO A 26 -12.60 -7.30 -26.32
CA PRO A 26 -12.86 -6.91 -24.94
C PRO A 26 -11.68 -7.36 -24.10
N ARG A 27 -11.06 -6.41 -23.39
CA ARG A 27 -9.92 -6.65 -22.50
C ARG A 27 -10.25 -7.81 -21.57
N ALA A 28 -9.72 -8.99 -21.87
CA ALA A 28 -10.18 -10.22 -21.28
C ALA A 28 -10.09 -10.14 -19.76
N GLN A 29 -11.24 -10.20 -19.09
CA GLN A 29 -11.28 -10.42 -17.66
C GLN A 29 -10.76 -11.84 -17.46
N THR A 30 -9.51 -11.99 -17.04
CA THR A 30 -8.92 -13.28 -16.73
C THR A 30 -9.54 -13.80 -15.44
N TYR A 31 -10.72 -14.38 -15.55
CA TYR A 31 -11.29 -15.23 -14.51
C TYR A 31 -10.47 -16.52 -14.45
N ASP A 32 -10.06 -16.93 -13.26
CA ASP A 32 -9.70 -18.33 -13.07
C ASP A 32 -10.98 -19.15 -12.89
N SER A 33 -10.98 -20.37 -13.42
CA SER A 33 -12.12 -21.28 -13.38
C SER A 33 -12.30 -21.98 -12.03
N SER A 34 -11.68 -21.49 -10.95
CA SER A 34 -11.70 -22.15 -9.64
C SER A 34 -12.58 -21.46 -8.59
N GLY A 35 -13.00 -20.22 -8.82
CA GLY A 35 -13.85 -19.46 -7.89
C GLY A 35 -13.20 -19.24 -6.51
N LYS A 36 -11.88 -19.38 -6.40
CA LYS A 36 -11.14 -19.25 -5.13
C LYS A 36 -10.52 -17.87 -5.03
N ARG A 37 -10.57 -17.32 -3.81
CA ARG A 37 -10.04 -16.00 -3.48
C ARG A 37 -8.64 -15.82 -4.08
N LYS A 38 -8.45 -14.73 -4.84
CA LYS A 38 -7.15 -14.28 -5.34
C LYS A 38 -6.26 -13.90 -4.15
N CYS A 39 -5.62 -14.91 -3.55
CA CYS A 39 -4.54 -14.74 -2.60
C CYS A 39 -3.41 -14.04 -3.34
N THR A 40 -3.35 -12.71 -3.21
CA THR A 40 -2.31 -11.92 -3.82
C THR A 40 -0.97 -12.44 -3.33
N ASN A 41 -0.14 -12.90 -4.28
CA ASN A 41 1.21 -13.39 -4.01
C ASN A 41 2.11 -12.20 -3.62
N ARG A 42 1.86 -11.66 -2.43
CA ARG A 42 2.73 -10.68 -1.78
C ARG A 42 3.96 -11.46 -1.35
N ARG A 43 5.09 -11.18 -2.02
CA ARG A 43 6.40 -11.81 -1.76
C ARG A 43 6.60 -12.03 -0.27
N ARG A 44 6.57 -13.30 0.18
CA ARG A 44 6.85 -13.68 1.56
C ARG A 44 8.35 -13.52 1.79
N SER A 45 8.77 -12.31 2.11
CA SER A 45 9.93 -12.13 2.97
C SER A 45 9.65 -12.89 4.27
N MET A 46 10.61 -13.68 4.75
CA MET A 46 10.46 -14.43 6.00
C MET A 46 10.62 -13.49 7.18
N ASN A 47 9.55 -12.75 7.44
CA ASN A 47 9.48 -11.73 8.47
C ASN A 47 9.32 -12.40 9.84
N LEU A 48 10.41 -12.47 10.59
CA LEU A 48 10.43 -12.80 12.03
C LEU A 48 9.92 -11.63 12.89
N ASP A 49 9.05 -10.80 12.32
CA ASP A 49 8.63 -9.49 12.84
C ASP A 49 7.51 -9.61 13.88
N CYS A 50 7.11 -10.82 14.25
CA CYS A 50 6.09 -11.09 15.25
C CYS A 50 6.75 -11.55 16.55
N ILE A 51 6.59 -10.78 17.63
CA ILE A 51 7.14 -11.11 18.94
C ILE A 51 6.08 -11.04 20.05
N PRO A 52 6.20 -11.82 21.15
CA PRO A 52 5.31 -11.67 22.30
C PRO A 52 5.43 -10.28 22.93
N ILE A 53 4.34 -9.76 23.52
CA ILE A 53 4.34 -8.41 24.11
C ILE A 53 5.43 -8.26 25.19
N SER A 54 5.67 -9.30 26.00
CA SER A 54 6.73 -9.31 27.02
C SER A 54 8.12 -9.03 26.45
N ALA A 55 8.46 -9.57 25.27
CA ALA A 55 9.71 -9.26 24.58
C ALA A 55 9.70 -7.84 24.03
N TYR A 56 8.58 -7.39 23.43
CA TYR A 56 8.45 -6.03 22.92
C TYR A 56 8.62 -4.97 24.02
N CYS A 57 7.98 -5.13 25.17
CA CYS A 57 8.12 -4.21 26.31
C CYS A 57 9.57 -4.10 26.80
N ARG A 58 10.31 -5.22 26.79
CA ARG A 58 11.72 -5.24 27.19
C ARG A 58 12.63 -4.51 26.20
N GLU A 59 12.37 -4.62 24.90
CA GLU A 59 13.24 -4.08 23.86
C GLU A 59 12.91 -2.63 23.47
N SER A 60 11.62 -2.28 23.45
CA SER A 60 11.15 -0.91 23.16
C SER A 60 11.19 0.03 24.36
N GLY A 61 11.30 -0.51 25.59
CA GLY A 61 11.14 0.24 26.83
C GLY A 61 9.69 0.67 27.12
N GLU A 62 8.72 0.27 26.29
CA GLU A 62 7.31 0.64 26.47
C GLU A 62 6.61 -0.24 27.51
N SER A 63 5.80 0.37 28.37
CA SER A 63 5.02 -0.37 29.36
C SER A 63 3.79 -1.05 28.74
N LEU A 64 3.38 -2.18 29.33
CA LEU A 64 2.12 -2.86 29.00
C LEU A 64 0.90 -1.92 29.07
N ASP A 65 0.90 -1.02 30.03
CA ASP A 65 -0.14 0.00 30.20
C ASP A 65 -0.17 1.01 29.03
N ALA A 66 0.99 1.45 28.53
CA ALA A 66 1.05 2.32 27.35
C ALA A 66 0.49 1.63 26.09
N ILE A 67 0.79 0.34 25.91
CA ILE A 67 0.24 -0.48 24.82
C ILE A 67 -1.29 -0.62 24.97
N ASN A 68 -1.78 -0.99 26.16
CA ASN A 68 -3.21 -1.09 26.44
C ASN A 68 -3.94 0.25 26.21
N LYS A 69 -3.34 1.38 26.61
CA LYS A 69 -3.87 2.73 26.34
C LYS A 69 -3.95 3.03 24.84
N ARG A 70 -2.98 2.59 24.02
CA ARG A 70 -3.07 2.72 22.54
C ARG A 70 -4.16 1.87 21.93
N ILE A 71 -4.40 0.67 22.45
CA ILE A 71 -5.50 -0.20 22.03
C ILE A 71 -6.86 0.42 22.40
N GLN A 72 -7.01 0.89 23.64
CA GLN A 72 -8.23 1.58 24.10
C GLN A 72 -8.53 2.86 23.31
N ARG A 73 -7.50 3.60 22.90
CA ARG A 73 -7.64 4.79 22.02
C ARG A 73 -7.91 4.45 20.55
N GLY A 74 -7.93 3.16 20.16
CA GLY A 74 -8.09 2.73 18.78
C GLY A 74 -6.89 3.04 17.86
N VAL A 75 -5.74 3.42 18.43
CA VAL A 75 -4.50 3.71 17.69
C VAL A 75 -3.82 2.40 17.27
N TRP A 76 -3.89 1.38 18.14
CA TRP A 76 -3.45 0.01 17.86
C TRP A 76 -4.68 -0.90 17.80
N ILE A 77 -4.74 -1.76 16.80
CA ILE A 77 -5.92 -2.58 16.49
C ILE A 77 -5.54 -4.07 16.67
N GLU A 78 -6.38 -4.80 17.39
CA GLU A 78 -6.27 -6.26 17.48
C GLU A 78 -6.53 -6.88 16.09
N GLY A 79 -5.60 -7.71 15.61
CA GLY A 79 -5.57 -8.25 14.25
C GLY A 79 -4.70 -7.47 13.26
N VAL A 80 -4.16 -6.30 13.63
CA VAL A 80 -3.22 -5.51 12.81
C VAL A 80 -1.89 -5.32 13.51
N GLN A 81 -1.82 -4.45 14.54
CA GLN A 81 -0.59 -4.26 15.33
C GLN A 81 -0.46 -5.33 16.42
N VAL A 82 -1.58 -5.82 16.95
CA VAL A 82 -1.62 -6.76 18.07
C VAL A 82 -2.30 -8.05 17.63
N LEU A 83 -1.55 -9.14 17.52
CA LEU A 83 -2.05 -10.43 17.05
C LEU A 83 -2.48 -11.31 18.23
N LYS A 84 -3.68 -11.90 18.11
CA LYS A 84 -4.12 -13.00 18.98
C LYS A 84 -3.78 -14.30 18.26
N VAL A 85 -2.94 -15.13 18.89
CA VAL A 85 -2.51 -16.42 18.35
C VAL A 85 -3.26 -17.52 19.10
N ASP A 86 -4.03 -18.33 18.38
CA ASP A 86 -4.80 -19.43 18.98
C ASP A 86 -3.88 -20.42 19.70
N GLY A 87 -4.27 -20.84 20.90
CA GLY A 87 -3.47 -21.71 21.77
C GLY A 87 -2.38 -20.97 22.59
N VAL A 88 -2.15 -19.68 22.38
CA VAL A 88 -1.21 -18.87 23.19
C VAL A 88 -1.97 -17.87 24.06
N LYS A 89 -1.73 -17.90 25.38
CA LYS A 89 -2.38 -17.00 26.35
C LYS A 89 -1.89 -15.55 26.22
N GLU A 90 -0.67 -15.35 25.73
CA GLU A 90 -0.08 -14.03 25.49
C GLU A 90 -0.44 -13.51 24.10
N ARG A 91 -0.71 -12.20 23.99
CA ARG A 91 -0.84 -11.51 22.70
C ARG A 91 0.55 -11.29 22.10
N TRP A 92 0.60 -11.15 20.78
CA TRP A 92 1.82 -10.87 20.01
C TRP A 92 1.73 -9.48 19.36
N ILE A 93 2.86 -8.92 18.96
CA ILE A 93 2.96 -7.63 18.26
C ILE A 93 3.61 -7.84 16.90
N ASP A 94 3.01 -7.25 15.86
CA ASP A 94 3.61 -7.12 14.53
C ASP A 94 4.47 -5.85 14.47
N LEU A 95 5.80 -6.03 14.47
CA LEU A 95 6.78 -4.96 14.42
C LEU A 95 6.72 -4.18 13.10
N THR A 96 6.31 -4.81 12.00
CA THR A 96 6.18 -4.15 10.69
C THR A 96 5.00 -3.17 10.69
N GLU A 97 3.85 -3.53 11.25
CA GLU A 97 2.70 -2.60 11.37
C GLU A 97 2.94 -1.52 12.44
N VAL A 98 3.62 -1.84 13.55
CA VAL A 98 4.04 -0.83 14.54
C VAL A 98 5.06 0.15 13.94
N ALA A 99 6.02 -0.31 13.14
CA ALA A 99 6.99 0.57 12.48
C ALA A 99 6.32 1.49 11.43
N LYS A 100 5.32 1.00 10.70
CA LYS A 100 4.50 1.85 9.80
C LYS A 100 3.73 2.90 10.57
N TRP A 101 3.12 2.54 11.69
CA TRP A 101 2.45 3.50 12.58
C TRP A 101 3.45 4.56 13.07
N ALA A 102 4.60 4.17 13.63
CA ALA A 102 5.60 5.11 14.15
C ALA A 102 6.11 6.09 13.09
N ARG A 103 6.28 5.65 11.83
CA ARG A 103 6.64 6.53 10.71
C ARG A 103 5.52 7.49 10.32
N LYS A 104 4.26 7.06 10.38
CA LYS A 104 3.08 7.91 10.08
C LYS A 104 2.79 8.92 11.20
N ASN A 105 3.10 8.57 12.44
CA ASN A 105 2.84 9.38 13.63
C ASN A 105 4.03 10.27 14.05
N ARG A 106 5.10 10.30 13.26
CA ARG A 106 6.22 11.25 13.45
C ARG A 106 5.74 12.63 13.01
N ASP A 107 5.64 13.56 13.96
CA ASP A 107 5.33 14.95 13.66
C ASP A 107 6.42 15.52 12.72
N PRO A 108 6.07 16.03 11.52
CA PRO A 108 7.04 16.64 10.61
C PRO A 108 7.77 17.86 11.19
N TYR A 109 7.22 18.47 12.25
CA TYR A 109 7.70 19.71 12.86
C TYR A 109 8.37 19.50 14.23
N HIS A 110 8.54 18.26 14.70
CA HIS A 110 9.38 18.00 15.87
C HIS A 110 10.87 18.04 15.48
N PHE A 111 11.35 19.25 15.24
CA PHE A 111 12.78 19.55 15.23
C PHE A 111 13.32 19.26 16.64
N PRO A 112 14.35 18.41 16.79
CA PRO A 112 15.08 18.39 18.04
C PRO A 112 15.82 19.72 18.17
N GLU A 113 15.47 20.52 19.18
CA GLU A 113 16.35 21.59 19.63
C GLU A 113 17.67 20.95 20.12
N VAL A 114 18.78 21.46 19.59
CA VAL A 114 20.16 21.00 19.84
C VAL A 114 20.95 22.00 20.67
#